data_AF-A0A926YX17-F1
#
_entry.id   AF-A0A926YX17-F1
#
_cell.length_a   1.000
_cell.length_b   1.000
_cell.length_c   1.000
_cell.angle_alpha   90.00
_cell.angle_beta   90.00
_cell.angle_gamma   90.00
#
_symmetry.space_group_name_H-M   'P 1'
#
loop_
_entity.id
_entity.type
_entity.pdbx_description
1 polymer ?
#
loop_
_entity_poly.entity_id
_entity_poly.type
_entity_poly.pdbx_seq_one_letter_code
_entity_poly.pdbx_strand_id
1 'polypeptide(L)'
;MINVSPRLKMIALATAAFAMSAISPVLAASFGQKEVDQGRMIAIAAPRGVNAHQLLVLEQVSDKQACWSETGSSPTLVDPLLLKFDFTGICGRSTDSNGYSIRMAEQDLGLRYSLRVVHRNGDIVLLGAPNNPNNGPEVEIGRVNGETNGFAKINLNPGWRFTKRTFEGKTLGHFYLTSDTDLASLPNPGAGNGPIPVTPSPVTPAPGTPVPVTPMPGSSPAPTPGTSPAPSPGPVVMPPVTPGPIFPGPVVVTPPVNPTNPVPAVPSKFRDIGNDVYAKEIEAAVAEGFVAGFSEDSTFRPEVALTREQLVSMVLEALGKLPNANLTLPTQAAANPYPDVNASRWSAAKIQFARDNQIVSGYQDGSFRPNQPVTRAELMAVLRRAAEFGKAKRGLSTTLTPKQAELTFSDTGRHWAGPLVGQMSSYCRVASPLNEVGTNFAPDSAAKRNYAAAATLRMLNCVKTEF
;
A
#
# COMPACT_ATOMS: atom_id res chain seq x y z
N MET A 1 -87.22 -35.40 -19.70
CA MET A 1 -87.40 -33.96 -19.97
C MET A 1 -86.21 -33.22 -19.40
N ILE A 2 -85.51 -32.48 -20.27
CA ILE A 2 -85.06 -31.09 -20.06
C ILE A 2 -84.09 -30.78 -18.88
N ASN A 3 -82.90 -30.32 -19.30
CA ASN A 3 -82.05 -29.21 -18.79
C ASN A 3 -81.21 -29.28 -17.49
N VAL A 4 -79.91 -29.09 -17.74
CA VAL A 4 -79.04 -27.93 -17.33
C VAL A 4 -78.57 -27.83 -15.86
N SER A 5 -77.24 -28.03 -15.72
CA SER A 5 -76.27 -27.53 -14.71
C SER A 5 -76.53 -26.09 -14.20
N PRO A 6 -76.02 -25.61 -13.02
CA PRO A 6 -74.58 -25.68 -12.67
C PRO A 6 -74.12 -25.54 -11.18
N ARG A 7 -72.81 -25.78 -10.98
CA ARG A 7 -71.86 -25.24 -9.97
C ARG A 7 -72.13 -25.40 -8.46
N LEU A 8 -71.21 -26.09 -7.76
CA LEU A 8 -70.46 -25.48 -6.63
C LEU A 8 -69.17 -26.26 -6.28
N LYS A 9 -68.13 -25.51 -5.90
CA LYS A 9 -66.75 -25.90 -5.58
C LYS A 9 -66.63 -26.46 -4.16
N MET A 10 -65.67 -27.37 -3.90
CA MET A 10 -64.85 -27.36 -2.67
C MET A 10 -63.55 -28.18 -2.80
N ILE A 11 -62.44 -27.44 -2.89
CA ILE A 11 -61.13 -27.54 -2.21
C ILE A 11 -60.60 -28.95 -1.86
N ALA A 12 -59.56 -29.37 -2.58
CA ALA A 12 -58.68 -30.48 -2.20
C ALA A 12 -57.39 -29.94 -1.55
N LEU A 13 -57.06 -30.50 -0.40
CA LEU A 13 -55.86 -30.24 0.41
C LEU A 13 -54.66 -30.93 -0.26
N ALA A 14 -53.66 -30.18 -0.74
CA ALA A 14 -52.41 -30.74 -1.26
C ALA A 14 -51.32 -30.67 -0.19
N THR A 15 -50.92 -31.83 0.34
CA THR A 15 -49.75 -32.00 1.21
C THR A 15 -48.47 -31.81 0.41
N ALA A 16 -47.70 -30.76 0.72
CA ALA A 16 -46.37 -30.54 0.18
C ALA A 16 -45.32 -31.32 0.99
N ALA A 17 -44.66 -32.29 0.35
CA ALA A 17 -43.48 -32.96 0.89
C ALA A 17 -42.26 -32.06 0.74
N PHE A 18 -41.71 -31.57 1.87
CA PHE A 18 -40.42 -30.87 1.89
C PHE A 18 -39.29 -31.90 1.80
N ALA A 19 -38.62 -31.97 0.66
CA ALA A 19 -37.33 -32.62 0.55
C ALA A 19 -36.29 -31.77 1.29
N MET A 20 -35.81 -32.24 2.44
CA MET A 20 -34.63 -31.66 3.09
C MET A 20 -33.40 -31.97 2.23
N SER A 21 -32.96 -30.98 1.45
CA SER A 21 -31.62 -31.01 0.87
C SER A 21 -30.61 -30.96 2.01
N ALA A 22 -29.84 -32.02 2.19
CA ALA A 22 -28.70 -32.04 3.09
C ALA A 22 -27.71 -30.93 2.67
N ILE A 23 -27.47 -29.97 3.57
CA ILE A 23 -26.42 -28.97 3.41
C ILE A 23 -25.10 -29.70 3.68
N SER A 24 -24.34 -30.02 2.63
CA SER A 24 -22.96 -30.46 2.80
C SER A 24 -22.18 -29.37 3.54
N PRO A 25 -21.40 -29.70 4.60
CA PRO A 25 -20.56 -28.71 5.24
C PRO A 25 -19.55 -28.17 4.22
N VAL A 26 -19.48 -26.85 4.10
CA VAL A 26 -18.42 -26.17 3.36
C VAL A 26 -17.11 -26.54 4.06
N LEU A 27 -16.27 -27.35 3.39
CA LEU A 27 -14.90 -27.60 3.85
C LEU A 27 -14.17 -26.26 3.88
N ALA A 28 -13.82 -25.78 5.06
CA ALA A 28 -12.91 -24.65 5.19
C ALA A 28 -11.60 -25.03 4.49
N ALA A 29 -11.21 -24.25 3.48
CA ALA A 29 -9.95 -24.45 2.79
C ALA A 29 -8.79 -24.45 3.79
N SER A 30 -8.14 -25.59 4.00
CA SER A 30 -6.98 -25.69 4.89
C SER A 30 -5.74 -25.19 4.15
N PHE A 31 -5.19 -24.06 4.59
CA PHE A 31 -3.90 -23.57 4.11
C PHE A 31 -2.75 -24.28 4.84
N GLY A 32 -1.84 -24.86 4.07
CA GLY A 32 -0.58 -25.40 4.57
C GLY A 32 0.53 -24.35 4.59
N GLN A 33 1.73 -24.78 4.93
CA GLN A 33 2.94 -23.96 4.87
C GLN A 33 4.11 -24.70 4.22
N LYS A 34 5.07 -23.95 3.70
CA LYS A 34 6.34 -24.44 3.16
C LYS A 34 7.49 -23.60 3.72
N GLU A 35 8.54 -24.28 4.18
CA GLU A 35 9.77 -23.62 4.64
C GLU A 35 10.40 -22.76 3.54
N VAL A 36 11.00 -21.64 3.95
CA VAL A 36 11.77 -20.75 3.07
C VAL A 36 13.17 -20.53 3.62
N ASP A 37 14.07 -20.12 2.72
CA ASP A 37 15.42 -19.72 3.10
C ASP A 37 15.37 -18.40 3.90
N GLN A 38 15.71 -18.48 5.19
CA GLN A 38 15.67 -17.34 6.10
C GLN A 38 16.67 -16.25 5.72
N GLY A 39 17.79 -16.60 5.07
CA GLY A 39 18.79 -15.63 4.59
C GLY A 39 18.29 -14.78 3.43
N ARG A 40 17.22 -15.21 2.78
CA ARG A 40 16.54 -14.48 1.69
C ARG A 40 15.34 -13.68 2.19
N MET A 41 15.11 -13.63 3.50
CA MET A 41 13.97 -12.95 4.10
C MET A 41 14.45 -11.87 5.06
N ILE A 42 13.71 -10.76 5.13
CA ILE A 42 13.94 -9.75 6.16
C ILE A 42 12.61 -9.15 6.64
N ALA A 43 12.46 -9.03 7.95
CA ALA A 43 11.44 -8.20 8.59
C ALA A 43 12.03 -6.83 8.87
N ILE A 44 11.34 -5.78 8.44
CA ILE A 44 11.80 -4.39 8.54
C ILE A 44 10.75 -3.58 9.29
N ALA A 45 11.16 -2.84 10.31
CA ALA A 45 10.42 -1.74 10.88
C ALA A 45 10.55 -0.55 9.92
N ALA A 46 9.54 -0.36 9.06
CA ALA A 46 9.50 0.72 8.09
C ALA A 46 8.77 1.94 8.69
N PRO A 47 9.33 3.16 8.60
CA PRO A 47 8.68 4.35 9.15
C PRO A 47 7.27 4.58 8.56
N ARG A 48 6.31 4.93 9.42
CA ARG A 48 4.90 5.26 9.11
C ARG A 48 4.53 6.60 9.76
N GLY A 49 5.35 7.63 9.53
CA GLY A 49 5.23 8.95 10.16
C GLY A 49 6.24 9.17 11.29
N VAL A 50 5.96 10.13 12.17
CA VAL A 50 6.85 10.48 13.30
C VAL A 50 6.70 9.44 14.41
N ASN A 51 7.81 8.83 14.84
CA ASN A 51 7.87 7.84 15.92
C ASN A 51 6.90 6.64 15.73
N ALA A 52 6.59 6.28 14.49
CA ALA A 52 5.70 5.16 14.19
C ALA A 52 6.31 4.29 13.10
N HIS A 53 6.17 2.97 13.23
CA HIS A 53 6.67 2.00 12.26
C HIS A 53 5.57 1.03 11.83
N GLN A 54 5.77 0.41 10.69
CA GLN A 54 4.99 -0.70 10.18
C GLN A 54 5.88 -1.85 9.76
N LEU A 55 5.32 -3.06 9.73
CA LEU A 55 6.05 -4.22 9.25
C LEU A 55 6.09 -4.21 7.72
N LEU A 56 7.31 -4.22 7.20
CA LEU A 56 7.63 -4.50 5.80
C LEU A 56 8.41 -5.82 5.77
N VAL A 57 7.94 -6.79 5.00
CA VAL A 57 8.66 -8.04 4.73
C VAL A 57 9.17 -8.00 3.30
N LEU A 58 10.47 -8.24 3.12
CA LEU A 58 11.07 -8.43 1.81
C LEU A 58 11.58 -9.86 1.65
N GLU A 59 11.49 -10.36 0.42
CA GLU A 59 12.07 -11.61 -0.02
C GLU A 59 13.06 -11.35 -1.17
N GLN A 60 14.25 -11.92 -1.10
CA GLN A 60 15.19 -12.00 -2.22
C GLN A 60 14.75 -13.15 -3.14
N VAL A 61 14.17 -12.87 -4.31
CA VAL A 61 13.67 -13.90 -5.24
C VAL A 61 14.77 -14.37 -6.21
N SER A 62 15.67 -13.49 -6.65
CA SER A 62 16.83 -13.86 -7.48
C SER A 62 18.09 -13.12 -7.06
N ASP A 63 19.26 -13.65 -7.38
CA ASP A 63 20.55 -13.07 -6.96
C ASP A 63 21.09 -12.00 -7.93
N LYS A 64 20.28 -11.58 -8.91
CA LYS A 64 20.65 -10.54 -9.87
C LYS A 64 21.05 -9.22 -9.19
N GLN A 65 20.38 -8.88 -8.08
CA GLN A 65 20.66 -7.68 -7.31
C GLN A 65 20.08 -7.81 -5.90
N ALA A 66 20.82 -7.34 -4.89
CA ALA A 66 20.35 -7.33 -3.51
C ALA A 66 19.11 -6.44 -3.34
N CYS A 67 18.09 -6.93 -2.63
CA CYS A 67 16.84 -6.20 -2.37
C CYS A 67 16.98 -5.17 -1.25
N TRP A 68 17.96 -5.32 -0.37
CA TRP A 68 18.26 -4.42 0.73
C TRP A 68 19.77 -4.42 1.02
N SER A 69 20.22 -3.43 1.79
CA SER A 69 21.52 -3.46 2.47
C SER A 69 21.35 -3.19 3.96
N GLU A 70 22.27 -3.70 4.76
CA GLU A 70 22.28 -3.56 6.22
C GLU A 70 23.51 -2.77 6.68
N THR A 71 23.33 -1.89 7.67
CA THR A 71 24.41 -1.09 8.26
C THR A 71 24.23 -0.96 9.76
N GLY A 72 25.32 -1.05 10.52
CA GLY A 72 25.29 -1.02 11.98
C GLY A 72 24.71 -2.31 12.60
N SER A 73 24.71 -2.36 13.93
CA SER A 73 24.35 -3.57 14.69
C SER A 73 23.37 -3.34 15.85
N SER A 74 23.07 -2.10 16.25
CA SER A 74 22.17 -1.80 17.39
C SER A 74 21.65 -0.35 17.34
N PRO A 75 20.56 -0.07 16.59
CA PRO A 75 19.83 -0.99 15.72
C PRO A 75 20.53 -1.21 14.38
N THR A 76 20.29 -2.36 13.73
CA THR A 76 20.73 -2.57 12.34
C THR A 76 19.81 -1.79 11.41
N LEU A 77 20.34 -0.72 10.82
CA LEU A 77 19.63 0.11 9.84
C LEU A 77 19.60 -0.62 8.50
N VAL A 78 18.45 -0.53 7.82
CA VAL A 78 18.21 -1.17 6.54
C VAL A 78 18.01 -0.09 5.49
N ASP A 79 18.67 -0.18 4.33
CA ASP A 79 18.28 0.59 3.14
C ASP A 79 17.49 -0.35 2.22
N PRO A 80 16.15 -0.26 2.20
CA PRO A 80 15.36 -0.97 1.21
C PRO A 80 15.65 -0.30 -0.13
N LEU A 81 16.37 -0.97 -1.03
CA LEU A 81 16.82 -0.39 -2.31
C LEU A 81 15.66 -0.19 -3.32
N LEU A 82 14.43 -0.15 -2.80
CA LEU A 82 13.11 0.00 -3.43
C LEU A 82 13.01 1.20 -4.39
N LEU A 83 13.84 2.21 -4.18
CA LEU A 83 13.81 3.48 -4.91
C LEU A 83 14.85 3.53 -6.05
N LYS A 84 15.74 2.55 -6.16
CA LYS A 84 16.94 2.64 -7.00
C LYS A 84 16.90 1.74 -8.25
N PHE A 85 15.97 0.78 -8.38
CA PHE A 85 15.86 -0.11 -9.56
C PHE A 85 14.54 -0.93 -9.60
N ASP A 86 14.33 -1.69 -10.68
CA ASP A 86 13.16 -2.56 -10.91
C ASP A 86 13.18 -3.84 -10.05
N PHE A 87 12.13 -4.07 -9.27
CA PHE A 87 12.00 -5.21 -8.34
C PHE A 87 11.46 -6.47 -9.01
N THR A 88 10.98 -6.36 -10.25
CA THR A 88 10.23 -7.41 -10.94
C THR A 88 11.07 -8.68 -11.12
N GLY A 89 10.63 -9.77 -10.49
CA GLY A 89 11.32 -11.07 -10.53
C GLY A 89 12.62 -11.15 -9.72
N ILE A 90 13.01 -10.07 -9.04
CA ILE A 90 14.23 -10.02 -8.21
C ILE A 90 13.87 -10.02 -6.73
N CYS A 91 12.78 -9.34 -6.35
CA CYS A 91 12.40 -9.13 -4.96
C CYS A 91 10.89 -9.30 -4.74
N GLY A 92 10.49 -10.01 -3.68
CA GLY A 92 9.12 -10.06 -3.18
C GLY A 92 8.91 -9.03 -2.07
N ARG A 93 7.69 -8.50 -1.93
CA ARG A 93 7.35 -7.48 -0.93
C ARG A 93 5.95 -7.68 -0.36
N SER A 94 5.86 -7.62 0.98
CA SER A 94 4.60 -7.64 1.73
C SER A 94 4.58 -6.50 2.76
N THR A 95 3.52 -5.68 2.74
CA THR A 95 3.39 -4.47 3.58
C THR A 95 2.16 -4.47 4.49
N ASP A 96 1.30 -5.47 4.36
CA ASP A 96 0.04 -5.57 5.08
C ASP A 96 -0.34 -7.03 5.35
N SER A 97 -1.48 -7.21 6.03
CA SER A 97 -2.03 -8.50 6.42
C SER A 97 -2.46 -9.40 5.26
N ASN A 98 -2.58 -8.88 4.03
CA ASN A 98 -2.80 -9.73 2.85
C ASN A 98 -1.50 -10.42 2.44
N GLY A 99 -0.36 -9.80 2.71
CA GLY A 99 0.97 -10.32 2.37
C GLY A 99 1.65 -11.13 3.48
N TYR A 100 1.25 -10.99 4.74
CA TYR A 100 1.77 -11.77 5.86
C TYR A 100 0.74 -12.03 6.97
N SER A 101 0.92 -13.08 7.75
CA SER A 101 0.15 -13.33 8.98
C SER A 101 0.94 -14.20 9.98
N ILE A 102 0.32 -14.54 11.11
CA ILE A 102 0.95 -15.32 12.18
C ILE A 102 0.45 -16.76 12.07
N ARG A 103 1.37 -17.72 12.19
CA ARG A 103 1.04 -19.14 12.32
C ARG A 103 1.72 -19.71 13.54
N MET A 104 0.94 -20.36 14.41
CA MET A 104 1.46 -20.96 15.64
C MET A 104 0.91 -22.37 15.83
N ALA A 105 1.77 -23.34 16.14
CA ALA A 105 1.38 -24.75 16.32
C ALA A 105 0.44 -25.27 15.21
N GLU A 106 0.83 -25.03 13.95
CA GLU A 106 0.07 -25.36 12.74
C GLU A 106 -1.29 -24.65 12.56
N GLN A 107 -1.62 -23.68 13.41
CA GLN A 107 -2.83 -22.87 13.30
C GLN A 107 -2.53 -21.52 12.66
N ASP A 108 -3.28 -21.18 11.61
CA ASP A 108 -3.28 -19.85 11.02
C ASP A 108 -4.09 -18.89 11.90
N LEU A 109 -3.40 -17.92 12.48
CA LEU A 109 -3.98 -16.94 13.39
C LEU A 109 -4.37 -15.63 12.70
N GLY A 110 -4.22 -15.49 11.38
CA GLY A 110 -4.40 -14.24 10.64
C GLY A 110 -5.79 -13.59 10.75
N LEU A 111 -6.83 -14.35 11.09
CA LEU A 111 -8.17 -13.81 11.38
C LEU A 111 -8.33 -13.31 12.81
N ARG A 112 -7.55 -13.85 13.75
CA ARG A 112 -7.66 -13.60 15.20
C ARG A 112 -6.62 -12.63 15.72
N TYR A 113 -5.49 -12.51 15.03
CA TYR A 113 -4.34 -11.69 15.41
C TYR A 113 -3.91 -10.79 14.26
N SER A 114 -3.34 -9.64 14.62
CA SER A 114 -2.73 -8.67 13.72
C SER A 114 -1.27 -8.47 14.09
N LEU A 115 -0.38 -8.39 13.09
CA LEU A 115 1.01 -8.01 13.29
C LEU A 115 1.11 -6.49 13.47
N ARG A 116 1.75 -6.06 14.56
CA ARG A 116 1.91 -4.64 14.91
C ARG A 116 3.35 -4.38 15.30
N VAL A 117 3.89 -3.26 14.83
CA VAL A 117 5.19 -2.75 15.24
C VAL A 117 4.95 -1.62 16.24
N VAL A 118 5.43 -1.77 17.47
CA VAL A 118 5.20 -0.84 18.58
C VAL A 118 6.52 -0.40 19.20
N HIS A 119 6.57 0.81 19.73
CA HIS A 119 7.70 1.26 20.55
C HIS A 119 7.42 0.92 22.01
N ARG A 120 8.31 0.18 22.67
CA ARG A 120 8.18 -0.21 24.09
C ARG A 120 9.56 -0.28 24.74
N ASN A 121 9.73 0.44 25.84
CA ASN A 121 10.94 0.44 26.67
C ASN A 121 12.25 0.80 25.92
N GLY A 122 12.21 1.79 25.04
CA GLY A 122 13.42 2.21 24.29
C GLY A 122 13.79 1.30 23.12
N ASP A 123 12.82 0.51 22.63
CA ASP A 123 13.02 -0.46 21.54
C ASP A 123 11.77 -0.53 20.65
N ILE A 124 11.96 -0.96 19.40
CA ILE A 124 10.88 -1.22 18.45
C ILE A 124 10.63 -2.72 18.40
N VAL A 125 9.40 -3.12 18.74
CA VAL A 125 9.00 -4.51 18.95
C VAL A 125 7.92 -4.92 17.94
N LEU A 126 8.09 -6.08 17.32
CA LEU A 126 7.07 -6.72 16.50
C LEU A 126 6.22 -7.66 17.38
N LEU A 127 4.93 -7.36 17.45
CA LEU A 127 3.95 -8.10 18.24
C LEU A 127 2.87 -8.72 17.35
N GLY A 128 2.45 -9.93 17.71
CA GLY A 128 1.14 -10.46 17.39
C GLY A 128 0.13 -9.97 18.41
N ALA A 129 -0.70 -9.01 18.01
CA ALA A 129 -1.74 -8.44 18.87
C ALA A 129 -3.10 -9.07 18.54
N PRO A 130 -3.83 -9.60 19.53
CA PRO A 130 -5.15 -10.17 19.31
C PRO A 130 -6.12 -9.09 18.82
N ASN A 131 -6.94 -9.41 17.81
CA ASN A 131 -7.96 -8.51 17.26
C ASN A 131 -9.12 -8.27 18.25
N ASN A 132 -9.34 -9.22 19.16
CA ASN A 132 -10.25 -9.14 20.29
C ASN A 132 -9.50 -9.63 21.55
N PRO A 133 -9.56 -8.94 22.70
CA PRO A 133 -8.89 -9.37 23.94
C PRO A 133 -9.16 -10.83 24.36
N ASN A 134 -10.32 -11.38 23.98
CA ASN A 134 -10.68 -12.78 24.26
C ASN A 134 -9.93 -13.80 23.39
N ASN A 135 -9.21 -13.37 22.34
CA ASN A 135 -8.48 -14.27 21.44
C ASN A 135 -7.15 -14.78 22.05
N GLY A 136 -6.70 -14.22 23.18
CA GLY A 136 -5.47 -14.61 23.88
C GLY A 136 -4.52 -13.43 24.13
N PRO A 137 -3.29 -13.69 24.59
CA PRO A 137 -2.33 -12.66 24.99
C PRO A 137 -1.62 -12.00 23.80
N GLU A 138 -0.96 -10.86 24.02
CA GLU A 138 0.04 -10.35 23.06
C GLU A 138 1.22 -11.32 22.95
N VAL A 139 1.68 -11.56 21.73
CA VAL A 139 2.81 -12.45 21.45
C VAL A 139 3.97 -11.65 20.89
N GLU A 140 5.12 -11.70 21.54
CA GLU A 140 6.32 -11.05 21.04
C GLU A 140 7.05 -11.93 20.02
N ILE A 141 7.28 -11.36 18.83
CA ILE A 141 7.81 -12.08 17.67
C ILE A 141 9.23 -11.66 17.35
N GLY A 142 9.60 -10.41 17.60
CA GLY A 142 10.96 -9.93 17.35
C GLY A 142 11.18 -8.47 17.76
N ARG A 143 12.44 -8.04 17.72
CA ARG A 143 12.90 -6.72 18.18
C ARG A 143 13.94 -6.11 17.27
N VAL A 144 13.95 -4.78 17.21
CA VAL A 144 14.96 -4.02 16.47
C VAL A 144 16.28 -3.90 17.25
N ASN A 145 16.22 -4.03 18.58
CA ASN A 145 17.34 -3.84 19.52
C ASN A 145 17.82 -2.37 19.54
N GLY A 146 16.86 -1.46 19.57
CA GLY A 146 17.08 -0.02 19.67
C GLY A 146 15.97 0.80 19.02
N GLU A 147 15.97 2.10 19.28
CA GLU A 147 15.10 3.05 18.62
C GLU A 147 15.76 3.66 17.38
N THR A 148 14.93 3.93 16.38
CA THR A 148 15.31 4.71 15.20
C THR A 148 14.07 5.36 14.62
N ASN A 149 14.27 6.40 13.82
CA ASN A 149 13.23 6.99 12.97
C ASN A 149 13.31 6.49 11.51
N GLY A 150 14.33 5.68 11.20
CA GLY A 150 14.58 5.14 9.87
C GLY A 150 14.14 3.67 9.74
N PHE A 151 14.40 3.09 8.57
CA PHE A 151 14.19 1.67 8.36
C PHE A 151 15.20 0.86 9.19
N ALA A 152 14.72 -0.09 9.98
CA ALA A 152 15.58 -0.98 10.75
C ALA A 152 15.11 -2.43 10.71
N LYS A 153 16.08 -3.34 10.85
CA LYS A 153 15.85 -4.78 10.86
C LYS A 153 15.17 -5.19 12.15
N ILE A 154 14.09 -5.95 12.03
CA ILE A 154 13.47 -6.66 13.15
C ILE A 154 14.12 -8.05 13.23
N ASN A 155 14.84 -8.30 14.31
CA ASN A 155 15.42 -9.60 14.61
C ASN A 155 14.33 -10.48 15.23
N LEU A 156 13.97 -11.57 14.56
CA LEU A 156 12.99 -12.52 15.07
C LEU A 156 13.53 -13.20 16.33
N ASN A 157 12.67 -13.35 17.33
CA ASN A 157 13.00 -14.05 18.57
C ASN A 157 13.27 -15.54 18.28
N PRO A 158 14.08 -16.22 19.11
CA PRO A 158 14.30 -17.66 18.96
C PRO A 158 12.98 -18.44 18.86
N GLY A 159 12.90 -19.36 17.90
CA GLY A 159 11.69 -20.14 17.61
C GLY A 159 10.74 -19.51 16.58
N TRP A 160 10.97 -18.26 16.16
CA TRP A 160 10.25 -17.62 15.07
C TRP A 160 11.02 -17.72 13.75
N ARG A 161 10.31 -18.01 12.66
CA ARG A 161 10.86 -18.07 11.30
C ARG A 161 9.82 -17.67 10.26
N PHE A 162 10.28 -17.34 9.06
CA PHE A 162 9.40 -17.17 7.90
C PHE A 162 9.03 -18.52 7.30
N THR A 163 7.78 -18.67 6.88
CA THR A 163 7.35 -19.72 5.94
C THR A 163 6.43 -19.13 4.89
N LYS A 164 6.12 -19.85 3.82
CA LYS A 164 5.15 -19.44 2.80
C LYS A 164 3.87 -20.26 2.88
N ARG A 165 2.73 -19.60 2.72
CA ARG A 165 1.43 -20.25 2.64
C ARG A 165 1.35 -21.14 1.41
N THR A 166 0.75 -22.32 1.57
CA THR A 166 0.47 -23.24 0.46
C THR A 166 -1.00 -23.59 0.39
N PHE A 167 -1.51 -23.78 -0.82
CA PHE A 167 -2.85 -24.30 -1.07
C PHE A 167 -2.78 -25.35 -2.17
N GLU A 168 -3.30 -26.56 -1.91
CA GLU A 168 -3.29 -27.68 -2.87
C GLU A 168 -1.90 -27.95 -3.49
N GLY A 169 -0.85 -27.90 -2.67
CA GLY A 169 0.54 -28.12 -3.11
C GLY A 169 1.20 -26.94 -3.84
N LYS A 170 0.47 -25.86 -4.15
CA LYS A 170 1.04 -24.63 -4.73
C LYS A 170 1.48 -23.68 -3.64
N THR A 171 2.67 -23.10 -3.79
CA THR A 171 3.17 -22.03 -2.92
C THR A 171 2.54 -20.69 -3.33
N LEU A 172 2.00 -19.96 -2.36
CA LEU A 172 1.36 -18.65 -2.55
C LEU A 172 2.34 -17.52 -2.16
N GLY A 173 1.97 -16.27 -2.51
CA GLY A 173 2.76 -15.08 -2.19
C GLY A 173 2.59 -14.56 -0.75
N HIS A 174 1.85 -15.28 0.10
CA HIS A 174 1.60 -14.90 1.50
C HIS A 174 2.62 -15.57 2.42
N PHE A 175 3.20 -14.80 3.34
CA PHE A 175 4.17 -15.30 4.31
C PHE A 175 3.53 -15.53 5.68
N TYR A 176 4.01 -16.53 6.40
CA TYR A 176 3.75 -16.64 7.83
C TYR A 176 5.00 -16.25 8.61
N LEU A 177 4.80 -15.53 9.72
CA LEU A 177 5.70 -15.65 10.86
C LEU A 177 5.25 -16.86 11.66
N THR A 178 6.04 -17.92 11.57
CA THR A 178 5.73 -19.25 12.11
C THR A 178 6.48 -19.47 13.42
N SER A 179 5.77 -20.01 14.40
CA SER A 179 6.34 -20.62 15.61
C SER A 179 5.69 -21.98 15.86
N ASP A 180 6.47 -22.95 16.32
CA ASP A 180 5.94 -24.27 16.70
C ASP A 180 5.40 -24.27 18.15
N THR A 181 5.48 -23.12 18.84
CA THR A 181 4.97 -22.95 20.21
C THR A 181 3.46 -22.79 20.19
N ASP A 182 2.76 -23.48 21.09
CA ASP A 182 1.32 -23.32 21.27
C ASP A 182 1.01 -21.98 21.94
N LEU A 183 0.08 -21.21 21.37
CA LEU A 183 -0.41 -19.96 21.93
C LEU A 183 -0.92 -20.13 23.37
N ALA A 184 -1.52 -21.28 23.71
CA ALA A 184 -2.01 -21.58 25.05
C ALA A 184 -0.89 -21.80 26.08
N SER A 185 0.34 -22.07 25.63
CA SER A 185 1.50 -22.27 26.50
C SER A 185 2.21 -20.96 26.88
N LEU A 186 1.82 -19.84 26.27
CA LEU A 186 2.44 -18.54 26.56
C LEU A 186 1.96 -17.98 27.92
N PRO A 187 2.86 -17.33 28.69
CA PRO A 187 2.48 -16.68 29.94
C PRO A 187 1.42 -15.61 29.68
N ASN A 188 0.26 -15.73 30.32
CA ASN A 188 -0.83 -14.76 30.20
C ASN A 188 -0.47 -13.49 31.01
N PRO A 189 -0.35 -12.29 30.42
CA PRO A 189 -0.02 -11.06 31.17
C PRO A 189 -1.10 -10.59 32.15
N GLY A 190 -2.23 -11.30 32.28
CA GLY A 190 -3.39 -10.90 33.07
C GLY A 190 -3.78 -11.80 34.27
N ALA A 191 -2.98 -12.81 34.64
CA ALA A 191 -3.29 -13.69 35.76
C ALA A 191 -2.11 -13.80 36.74
N GLY A 192 -1.83 -12.70 37.44
CA GLY A 192 -0.84 -12.65 38.52
C GLY A 192 -1.49 -12.60 39.90
N ASN A 193 -1.84 -13.76 40.45
CA ASN A 193 -1.86 -13.99 41.89
C ASN A 193 -1.37 -15.43 42.14
N GLY A 194 -0.04 -15.58 42.15
CA GLY A 194 0.65 -16.84 42.43
C GLY A 194 2.16 -16.67 42.22
N PRO A 195 3.01 -17.19 43.12
CA PRO A 195 4.42 -16.80 43.17
C PRO A 195 5.19 -17.36 41.96
N ILE A 196 6.03 -16.50 41.41
CA ILE A 196 6.92 -16.79 40.28
C ILE A 196 7.86 -17.95 40.65
N PRO A 197 7.94 -19.04 39.87
CA PRO A 197 9.01 -20.01 39.99
C PRO A 197 10.29 -19.39 39.42
N VAL A 198 11.22 -19.03 40.29
CA VAL A 198 12.61 -18.78 39.93
C VAL A 198 13.27 -20.12 39.62
N THR A 199 13.69 -20.32 38.38
CA THR A 199 14.69 -21.34 38.03
C THR A 199 15.97 -20.68 37.52
N PRO A 200 17.14 -21.22 37.89
CA PRO A 200 18.39 -20.47 37.92
C PRO A 200 19.11 -20.47 36.57
N SER A 201 19.88 -19.40 36.34
CA SER A 201 20.76 -19.23 35.19
C SER A 201 21.80 -20.36 35.05
N PRO A 202 22.23 -20.72 33.83
CA PRO A 202 23.25 -21.74 33.61
C PRO A 202 24.64 -21.24 34.04
N VAL A 203 25.37 -22.13 34.70
CA VAL A 203 26.72 -21.96 35.23
C VAL A 203 27.75 -21.81 34.10
N THR A 204 28.61 -20.80 34.22
CA THR A 204 29.82 -20.60 33.42
C THR A 204 30.90 -21.61 33.85
N PRO A 205 31.62 -22.28 32.94
CA PRO A 205 32.88 -22.94 33.29
C PRO A 205 34.07 -22.00 33.12
N ALA A 206 34.92 -21.93 34.15
CA ALA A 206 36.21 -21.27 34.17
C ALA A 206 37.33 -22.18 33.58
N PRO A 207 38.57 -21.67 33.35
CA PRO A 207 39.47 -22.07 32.27
C PRO A 207 40.53 -23.13 32.65
N GLY A 208 41.11 -23.80 31.63
CA GLY A 208 42.27 -24.70 31.81
C GLY A 208 43.14 -24.83 30.55
N THR A 209 44.21 -24.02 30.52
CA THR A 209 45.62 -24.24 30.06
C THR A 209 46.01 -24.95 28.73
N PRO A 210 47.19 -24.61 28.15
CA PRO A 210 47.44 -24.56 26.71
C PRO A 210 48.50 -25.55 26.19
N VAL A 211 48.65 -25.66 24.86
CA VAL A 211 49.83 -26.25 24.18
C VAL A 211 50.07 -25.55 22.83
N PRO A 212 51.30 -25.59 22.25
CA PRO A 212 51.96 -24.40 21.71
C PRO A 212 52.27 -24.51 20.21
N VAL A 213 52.40 -23.36 19.52
CA VAL A 213 53.20 -23.29 18.28
C VAL A 213 53.89 -21.92 18.14
N THR A 214 55.18 -22.01 17.81
CA THR A 214 56.25 -20.99 17.70
C THR A 214 56.24 -20.28 16.31
N PRO A 215 57.12 -19.29 15.99
CA PRO A 215 56.67 -17.93 15.63
C PRO A 215 57.19 -17.32 14.29
N MET A 216 56.72 -16.07 14.02
CA MET A 216 57.35 -14.93 13.29
C MET A 216 57.30 -14.85 11.74
N PRO A 217 57.51 -13.68 11.08
CA PRO A 217 57.54 -12.26 11.58
C PRO A 217 56.93 -11.15 10.66
N GLY A 218 56.74 -9.94 11.24
CA GLY A 218 56.82 -8.60 10.59
C GLY A 218 55.50 -8.03 10.03
N SER A 219 55.09 -6.77 10.21
CA SER A 219 55.80 -5.53 10.57
C SER A 219 54.84 -4.43 11.10
N SER A 220 55.38 -3.61 12.03
CA SER A 220 54.98 -2.31 12.63
C SER A 220 54.37 -1.21 11.72
N PRO A 221 53.99 -0.02 12.25
CA PRO A 221 53.37 0.32 13.55
C PRO A 221 52.19 1.35 13.43
N ALA A 222 51.55 1.61 14.57
CA ALA A 222 50.60 2.71 14.83
C ALA A 222 51.19 4.12 14.64
N PRO A 223 50.33 5.16 14.75
CA PRO A 223 50.49 6.00 15.94
C PRO A 223 49.17 6.37 16.64
N THR A 224 49.28 6.60 17.94
CA THR A 224 48.38 7.34 18.87
C THR A 224 49.28 8.32 19.66
N PRO A 225 48.79 9.17 20.58
CA PRO A 225 47.56 9.96 20.66
C PRO A 225 47.81 11.42 21.13
N GLY A 226 46.77 12.25 21.17
CA GLY A 226 46.73 13.53 21.92
C GLY A 226 45.69 14.47 21.32
N THR A 227 44.80 15.16 22.02
CA THR A 227 44.72 15.56 23.44
C THR A 227 43.27 16.03 23.76
N SER A 228 42.77 15.63 24.94
CA SER A 228 41.84 16.27 25.91
C SER A 228 40.72 17.30 25.54
N PRO A 229 39.69 17.43 26.41
CA PRO A 229 38.31 17.75 26.03
C PRO A 229 37.86 19.19 26.35
N ALA A 230 36.73 19.60 25.76
CA ALA A 230 35.97 20.81 26.12
C ALA A 230 34.46 20.49 26.16
N PRO A 231 33.66 21.25 26.92
CA PRO A 231 32.70 20.68 27.87
C PRO A 231 31.27 20.49 27.32
N SER A 232 30.54 19.63 28.03
CA SER A 232 29.09 19.44 27.93
C SER A 232 28.34 20.71 28.36
N PRO A 233 27.33 21.19 27.61
CA PRO A 233 26.34 22.11 28.14
C PRO A 233 25.28 21.31 28.91
N GLY A 234 25.07 21.68 30.18
CA GLY A 234 24.03 21.14 31.04
C GLY A 234 22.60 21.44 30.56
N PRO A 235 21.59 20.91 31.26
CA PRO A 235 20.20 20.95 30.83
C PRO A 235 19.64 22.37 30.88
N VAL A 236 19.14 22.85 29.74
CA VAL A 236 18.39 24.11 29.68
C VAL A 236 17.01 23.87 30.27
N VAL A 237 16.80 24.39 31.48
CA VAL A 237 15.48 24.50 32.11
C VAL A 237 14.67 25.52 31.31
N MET A 238 13.60 25.08 30.66
CA MET A 238 12.62 25.99 30.04
C MET A 238 11.80 26.68 31.13
N PRO A 239 11.64 28.02 31.10
CA PRO A 239 10.70 28.71 31.99
C PRO A 239 9.24 28.45 31.55
N PRO A 240 8.27 28.58 32.48
CA PRO A 240 6.86 28.36 32.17
C PRO A 240 6.36 29.43 31.19
N VAL A 241 5.72 28.97 30.11
CA VAL A 241 5.06 29.85 29.14
C VAL A 241 3.80 30.41 29.78
N THR A 242 3.86 31.65 30.25
CA THR A 242 2.69 32.47 30.58
C THR A 242 1.92 32.85 29.30
N PRO A 243 0.58 32.78 29.27
CA PRO A 243 -0.21 33.22 28.12
C PRO A 243 -0.12 34.74 27.95
N GLY A 244 0.50 35.20 26.87
CA GLY A 244 0.47 36.59 26.40
C GLY A 244 -0.72 36.88 25.48
N PRO A 245 -1.07 38.16 25.25
CA PRO A 245 -2.41 38.60 24.88
C PRO A 245 -2.85 38.18 23.48
N ILE A 246 -4.13 37.84 23.38
CA ILE A 246 -4.85 37.53 22.14
C ILE A 246 -4.92 38.81 21.30
N PHE A 247 -4.18 38.85 20.19
CA PHE A 247 -4.41 39.84 19.15
C PHE A 247 -5.54 39.32 18.22
N PRO A 248 -6.58 40.13 17.93
CA PRO A 248 -7.57 39.73 16.94
C PRO A 248 -6.90 39.76 15.56
N GLY A 249 -6.78 38.60 14.92
CA GLY A 249 -6.43 38.51 13.51
C GLY A 249 -7.46 39.25 12.64
N PRO A 250 -7.09 39.68 11.43
CA PRO A 250 -8.01 40.39 10.54
C PRO A 250 -9.22 39.52 10.23
N VAL A 251 -10.40 40.04 10.56
CA VAL A 251 -11.69 39.45 10.21
C VAL A 251 -11.80 39.54 8.69
N VAL A 252 -11.67 38.41 7.99
CA VAL A 252 -12.03 38.34 6.57
C VAL A 252 -13.56 38.43 6.52
N VAL A 253 -14.05 39.65 6.34
CA VAL A 253 -15.45 39.90 6.00
C VAL A 253 -15.66 39.37 4.59
N THR A 254 -16.20 38.16 4.46
CA THR A 254 -16.78 37.69 3.20
C THR A 254 -17.96 38.60 2.87
N PRO A 255 -18.00 39.27 1.70
CA PRO A 255 -19.18 40.02 1.31
C PRO A 255 -20.39 39.08 1.19
N PRO A 256 -21.61 39.57 1.46
CA PRO A 256 -22.82 38.76 1.36
C PRO A 256 -22.99 38.30 -0.10
N VAL A 257 -23.12 36.99 -0.29
CA VAL A 257 -23.46 36.39 -1.58
C VAL A 257 -24.90 36.76 -1.88
N ASN A 258 -25.09 37.73 -2.78
CA ASN A 258 -26.40 38.12 -3.30
C ASN A 258 -26.89 37.05 -4.30
N PRO A 259 -28.04 36.40 -4.09
CA PRO A 259 -28.56 35.41 -5.02
C PRO A 259 -29.40 36.12 -6.08
N THR A 260 -28.84 36.38 -7.27
CA THR A 260 -29.55 36.44 -8.57
C THR A 260 -28.63 36.99 -9.66
N ASN A 261 -27.97 36.09 -10.40
CA ASN A 261 -28.02 36.05 -11.88
C ASN A 261 -27.20 34.84 -12.36
N PRO A 262 -27.76 33.96 -13.20
CA PRO A 262 -26.99 32.88 -13.80
C PRO A 262 -25.95 33.48 -14.75
N VAL A 263 -24.67 33.20 -14.46
CA VAL A 263 -23.58 33.41 -15.42
C VAL A 263 -23.92 32.55 -16.65
N PRO A 264 -23.91 33.10 -17.88
CA PRO A 264 -24.19 32.31 -19.08
C PRO A 264 -23.20 31.14 -19.17
N ALA A 265 -23.73 29.91 -19.15
CA ALA A 265 -22.96 28.71 -19.39
C ALA A 265 -22.42 28.74 -20.82
N VAL A 266 -21.11 28.60 -20.99
CA VAL A 266 -20.54 28.24 -22.30
C VAL A 266 -21.17 26.89 -22.66
N PRO A 267 -21.80 26.73 -23.83
CA PRO A 267 -22.50 25.50 -24.17
C PRO A 267 -21.50 24.36 -24.26
N SER A 268 -21.61 23.41 -23.32
CA SER A 268 -20.79 22.22 -23.33
C SER A 268 -21.08 21.37 -24.58
N LYS A 269 -20.02 20.79 -25.18
CA LYS A 269 -20.18 19.85 -26.29
C LYS A 269 -20.91 18.57 -25.88
N PHE A 270 -20.94 18.23 -24.58
CA PHE A 270 -21.59 17.04 -24.06
C PHE A 270 -22.83 17.40 -23.27
N ARG A 271 -23.93 16.67 -23.52
CA ARG A 271 -25.24 16.97 -22.93
C ARG A 271 -25.34 16.62 -21.45
N ASP A 272 -24.45 15.75 -20.96
CA ASP A 272 -24.51 15.12 -19.65
C ASP A 272 -23.45 15.63 -18.65
N ILE A 273 -22.73 16.72 -18.98
CA ILE A 273 -21.75 17.33 -18.06
C ILE A 273 -22.09 18.75 -17.61
N GLY A 274 -23.25 19.29 -18.00
CA GLY A 274 -23.59 20.70 -17.72
C GLY A 274 -23.57 21.09 -16.23
N ASN A 275 -23.85 20.14 -15.34
CA ASN A 275 -23.78 20.32 -13.88
C ASN A 275 -22.63 19.55 -13.22
N ASP A 276 -21.72 18.97 -14.02
CA ASP A 276 -20.57 18.22 -13.51
C ASP A 276 -19.52 19.20 -12.97
N VAL A 277 -19.02 18.94 -11.76
CA VAL A 277 -17.99 19.78 -11.12
C VAL A 277 -16.68 19.81 -11.90
N TYR A 278 -16.44 18.82 -12.75
CA TYR A 278 -15.27 18.67 -13.61
C TYR A 278 -15.53 19.10 -15.07
N ALA A 279 -16.67 19.72 -15.39
CA ALA A 279 -17.05 20.02 -16.78
C ALA A 279 -15.95 20.75 -17.57
N LYS A 280 -15.30 21.75 -16.95
CA LYS A 280 -14.21 22.51 -17.57
C LYS A 280 -12.97 21.66 -17.82
N GLU A 281 -12.55 20.84 -16.85
CA GLU A 281 -11.42 19.94 -17.05
C GLU A 281 -11.73 18.81 -18.03
N ILE A 282 -12.96 18.34 -18.10
CA ILE A 282 -13.40 17.37 -19.11
C ILE A 282 -13.24 17.97 -20.51
N GLU A 283 -13.74 19.19 -20.72
CA GLU A 283 -13.63 19.87 -22.02
C GLU A 283 -12.17 20.12 -22.41
N ALA A 284 -11.34 20.52 -21.46
CA ALA A 284 -9.90 20.70 -21.69
C ALA A 284 -9.19 19.36 -21.99
N ALA A 285 -9.54 18.28 -21.30
CA ALA A 285 -9.00 16.94 -21.55
C ALA A 285 -9.38 16.42 -22.94
N VAL A 286 -10.59 16.73 -23.41
CA VAL A 286 -11.04 16.42 -24.77
C VAL A 286 -10.34 17.29 -25.81
N ALA A 287 -10.10 18.57 -25.51
CA ALA A 287 -9.34 19.47 -26.38
C ALA A 287 -7.86 19.04 -26.52
N GLU A 288 -7.26 18.51 -25.46
CA GLU A 288 -5.93 17.86 -25.48
C GLU A 288 -5.92 16.54 -26.28
N GLY A 289 -7.10 15.93 -26.49
CA GLY A 289 -7.28 14.79 -27.36
C GLY A 289 -6.76 13.47 -26.79
N PHE A 290 -6.75 13.30 -25.46
CA PHE A 290 -6.42 12.02 -24.81
C PHE A 290 -7.64 11.29 -24.24
N VAL A 291 -8.80 11.95 -24.22
CA VAL A 291 -10.10 11.38 -23.89
C VAL A 291 -11.14 11.93 -24.86
N ALA A 292 -12.16 11.14 -25.17
CA ALA A 292 -13.26 11.54 -26.06
C ALA A 292 -14.61 11.25 -25.39
N GLY A 293 -15.70 11.81 -25.90
CA GLY A 293 -17.05 11.33 -25.56
C GLY A 293 -17.54 10.29 -26.55
N PHE A 294 -18.82 9.96 -26.45
CA PHE A 294 -19.55 9.10 -27.36
C PHE A 294 -20.23 9.99 -28.40
N SER A 295 -19.73 9.93 -29.64
CA SER A 295 -20.23 10.77 -30.73
C SER A 295 -21.64 10.40 -31.16
N GLU A 296 -22.07 9.16 -30.87
CA GLU A 296 -23.37 8.62 -31.24
C GLU A 296 -24.52 9.32 -30.51
N ASP A 297 -24.30 9.71 -29.26
CA ASP A 297 -25.32 10.29 -28.38
C ASP A 297 -24.91 11.66 -27.78
N SER A 298 -23.72 12.17 -28.14
CA SER A 298 -23.15 13.41 -27.61
C SER A 298 -23.01 13.41 -26.09
N THR A 299 -22.67 12.26 -25.50
CA THR A 299 -22.45 12.10 -24.05
C THR A 299 -20.98 11.91 -23.70
N PHE A 300 -20.60 12.27 -22.47
CA PHE A 300 -19.29 11.95 -21.89
C PHE A 300 -19.36 10.76 -20.92
N ARG A 301 -20.52 10.46 -20.33
CA ARG A 301 -20.74 9.43 -19.32
C ARG A 301 -19.84 9.63 -18.08
N PRO A 302 -19.93 10.80 -17.41
CA PRO A 302 -18.99 11.21 -16.36
C PRO A 302 -18.96 10.26 -15.15
N GLU A 303 -20.11 9.72 -14.78
CA GLU A 303 -20.29 8.93 -13.57
C GLU A 303 -19.96 7.44 -13.73
N VAL A 304 -19.63 7.00 -14.94
CA VAL A 304 -19.25 5.61 -15.21
C VAL A 304 -17.87 5.34 -14.63
N ALA A 305 -17.73 4.23 -13.90
CA ALA A 305 -16.45 3.78 -13.38
C ALA A 305 -15.51 3.37 -14.54
N LEU A 306 -14.26 3.80 -14.48
CA LEU A 306 -13.25 3.36 -15.46
C LEU A 306 -12.76 1.96 -15.14
N THR A 307 -12.63 1.14 -16.18
CA THR A 307 -11.90 -0.11 -16.08
C THR A 307 -10.39 0.14 -16.10
N ARG A 308 -9.61 -0.82 -15.60
CA ARG A 308 -8.13 -0.76 -15.60
C ARG A 308 -7.53 -0.50 -16.97
N GLU A 309 -8.05 -1.13 -18.02
CA GLU A 309 -7.54 -0.93 -19.39
C GLU A 309 -7.89 0.44 -19.99
N GLN A 310 -9.06 0.99 -19.61
CA GLN A 310 -9.48 2.32 -20.04
C GLN A 310 -8.64 3.39 -19.35
N LEU A 311 -8.32 3.20 -18.06
CA LEU A 311 -7.37 4.06 -17.36
C LEU A 311 -6.00 4.06 -18.06
N VAL A 312 -5.41 2.89 -18.31
CA VAL A 312 -4.11 2.79 -18.98
C VAL A 312 -4.12 3.52 -20.31
N SER A 313 -5.18 3.32 -21.09
CA SER A 313 -5.30 3.97 -22.39
C SER A 313 -5.40 5.49 -22.27
N MET A 314 -6.24 6.01 -21.37
CA MET A 314 -6.37 7.45 -21.13
C MET A 314 -5.04 8.08 -20.70
N VAL A 315 -4.31 7.44 -19.79
CA VAL A 315 -3.04 7.97 -19.26
C VAL A 315 -1.94 7.94 -20.31
N LEU A 316 -1.80 6.86 -21.08
CA LEU A 316 -0.80 6.79 -22.14
C LEU A 316 -1.08 7.80 -23.27
N GLU A 317 -2.34 7.96 -23.67
CA GLU A 317 -2.73 8.98 -24.64
C GLU A 317 -2.40 10.39 -24.12
N ALA A 318 -2.57 10.66 -22.83
CA ALA A 318 -2.19 11.93 -22.21
C ALA A 318 -0.68 12.15 -22.25
N LEU A 319 0.11 11.12 -21.90
CA LEU A 319 1.57 11.18 -22.00
C LEU A 319 2.06 11.41 -23.44
N GLY A 320 1.32 10.90 -24.44
CA GLY A 320 1.58 11.17 -25.86
C GLY A 320 1.41 12.65 -26.25
N LYS A 321 0.78 13.48 -25.40
CA LYS A 321 0.64 14.93 -25.59
C LYS A 321 1.76 15.73 -24.94
N LEU A 322 2.75 15.08 -24.32
CA LEU A 322 3.87 15.78 -23.70
C LEU A 322 4.82 16.33 -24.78
N PRO A 323 5.16 17.63 -24.74
CA PRO A 323 6.15 18.18 -25.63
C PRO A 323 7.53 17.60 -25.32
N ASN A 324 8.31 17.35 -26.36
CA ASN A 324 9.71 16.89 -26.27
C ASN A 324 9.88 15.53 -25.56
N ALA A 325 8.83 14.72 -25.43
CA ALA A 325 8.89 13.38 -24.85
C ALA A 325 9.19 12.28 -25.88
N ASN A 326 9.05 12.57 -27.18
CA ASN A 326 9.23 11.64 -28.30
C ASN A 326 8.62 10.25 -28.04
N LEU A 327 7.38 10.24 -27.55
CA LEU A 327 6.68 9.02 -27.14
C LEU A 327 5.90 8.42 -28.32
N THR A 328 6.32 7.25 -28.78
CA THR A 328 5.58 6.46 -29.77
C THR A 328 4.84 5.33 -29.05
N LEU A 329 3.51 5.40 -29.03
CA LEU A 329 2.67 4.35 -28.43
C LEU A 329 2.47 3.20 -29.42
N PRO A 330 2.64 1.94 -28.99
CA PRO A 330 2.41 0.79 -29.86
C PRO A 330 0.91 0.59 -30.11
N THR A 331 0.58 0.16 -31.32
CA THR A 331 -0.79 -0.15 -31.74
C THR A 331 -1.12 -1.64 -31.70
N GLN A 332 -0.09 -2.50 -31.62
CA GLN A 332 -0.22 -3.97 -31.60
C GLN A 332 0.72 -4.57 -30.57
N ALA A 333 0.26 -5.66 -29.93
CA ALA A 333 1.07 -6.47 -29.03
C ALA A 333 1.59 -7.71 -29.78
N ALA A 334 2.88 -8.03 -29.62
CA ALA A 334 3.49 -9.21 -30.26
C ALA A 334 3.09 -10.52 -29.57
N ALA A 335 2.68 -10.46 -28.30
CA ALA A 335 2.25 -11.59 -27.48
C ALA A 335 1.28 -11.11 -26.40
N ASN A 336 0.62 -12.05 -25.72
CA ASN A 336 -0.27 -11.75 -24.60
C ASN A 336 0.54 -11.10 -23.46
N PRO A 337 0.27 -9.84 -23.06
CA PRO A 337 1.01 -9.21 -21.97
C PRO A 337 0.64 -9.77 -20.58
N TYR A 338 -0.53 -10.38 -20.46
CA TYR A 338 -0.93 -11.08 -19.24
C TYR A 338 -1.75 -12.30 -19.63
N PRO A 339 -1.87 -13.33 -18.76
CA PRO A 339 -2.67 -14.51 -19.05
C PRO A 339 -4.14 -14.19 -19.40
N ASP A 340 -4.68 -13.11 -18.84
CA ASP A 340 -6.05 -12.62 -19.04
C ASP A 340 -6.15 -11.45 -20.04
N VAL A 341 -5.07 -11.12 -20.75
CA VAL A 341 -5.03 -10.09 -21.79
C VAL A 341 -4.52 -10.71 -23.09
N ASN A 342 -5.45 -11.04 -23.99
CA ASN A 342 -5.11 -11.52 -25.33
C ASN A 342 -4.44 -10.42 -26.16
N ALA A 343 -3.42 -10.76 -26.96
CA ALA A 343 -2.69 -9.83 -27.82
C ALA A 343 -3.56 -9.07 -28.83
N SER A 344 -4.70 -9.65 -29.25
CA SER A 344 -5.65 -9.01 -30.17
C SER A 344 -6.59 -8.01 -29.49
N ARG A 345 -6.56 -7.92 -28.15
CA ARG A 345 -7.39 -6.98 -27.40
C ARG A 345 -6.95 -5.56 -27.74
N TRP A 346 -7.92 -4.67 -27.95
CA TRP A 346 -7.67 -3.26 -28.32
C TRP A 346 -6.70 -2.52 -27.37
N SER A 347 -6.66 -2.93 -26.09
CA SER A 347 -5.81 -2.35 -25.06
C SER A 347 -4.49 -3.10 -24.86
N ALA A 348 -4.26 -4.25 -25.48
CA ALA A 348 -3.12 -5.13 -25.20
C ALA A 348 -1.79 -4.43 -25.42
N ALA A 349 -1.61 -3.73 -26.54
CA ALA A 349 -0.38 -3.02 -26.87
C ALA A 349 -0.05 -1.93 -25.83
N LYS A 350 -1.07 -1.18 -25.41
CA LYS A 350 -0.97 -0.13 -24.39
C LYS A 350 -0.71 -0.70 -23.00
N ILE A 351 -1.36 -1.81 -22.64
CA ILE A 351 -1.12 -2.52 -21.39
C ILE A 351 0.30 -3.07 -21.35
N GLN A 352 0.77 -3.66 -22.46
CA GLN A 352 2.14 -4.12 -22.61
C GLN A 352 3.12 -2.95 -22.42
N PHE A 353 2.92 -1.85 -23.14
CA PHE A 353 3.75 -0.66 -23.04
C PHE A 353 3.81 -0.12 -21.60
N ALA A 354 2.64 0.03 -20.95
CA ALA A 354 2.56 0.55 -19.60
C ALA A 354 3.23 -0.39 -18.58
N ARG A 355 3.17 -1.71 -18.78
CA ARG A 355 3.89 -2.70 -17.97
C ARG A 355 5.40 -2.59 -18.17
N ASP A 356 5.85 -2.60 -19.42
CA ASP A 356 7.27 -2.61 -19.79
C ASP A 356 7.97 -1.30 -19.37
N ASN A 357 7.20 -0.22 -19.20
CA ASN A 357 7.66 1.08 -18.70
C ASN A 357 7.25 1.37 -17.25
N GLN A 358 6.84 0.34 -16.49
CA GLN A 358 6.53 0.41 -15.05
C GLN A 358 5.45 1.44 -14.66
N ILE A 359 4.59 1.85 -15.58
CA ILE A 359 3.44 2.74 -15.30
C ILE A 359 2.34 1.96 -14.57
N VAL A 360 2.17 0.68 -14.92
CA VAL A 360 1.25 -0.24 -14.26
C VAL A 360 1.90 -1.57 -13.96
N SER A 361 1.31 -2.30 -13.01
CA SER A 361 1.66 -3.69 -12.69
C SER A 361 0.39 -4.54 -12.66
N GLY A 362 0.57 -5.84 -12.91
CA GLY A 362 -0.46 -6.85 -12.68
C GLY A 362 -0.63 -7.16 -11.19
N TYR A 363 -1.57 -8.05 -10.91
CA TYR A 363 -1.80 -8.62 -9.59
C TYR A 363 -0.78 -9.73 -9.29
N GLN A 364 -0.69 -10.12 -8.01
CA GLN A 364 0.23 -11.17 -7.57
C GLN A 364 -0.04 -12.53 -8.20
N ASP A 365 -1.27 -12.78 -8.66
CA ASP A 365 -1.68 -13.99 -9.39
C ASP A 365 -1.23 -13.97 -10.87
N GLY A 366 -0.55 -12.91 -11.31
CA GLY A 366 -0.08 -12.73 -12.68
C GLY A 366 -1.13 -12.15 -13.63
N SER A 367 -2.37 -11.87 -13.17
CA SER A 367 -3.42 -11.27 -13.99
C SER A 367 -3.32 -9.75 -14.07
N PHE A 368 -3.97 -9.12 -15.06
CA PHE A 368 -4.13 -7.67 -15.14
C PHE A 368 -5.53 -7.18 -14.78
N ARG A 369 -6.54 -8.03 -14.97
CA ARG A 369 -7.98 -7.80 -14.80
C ARG A 369 -8.47 -6.58 -15.58
N PRO A 370 -8.37 -6.57 -16.92
CA PRO A 370 -8.58 -5.38 -17.75
C PRO A 370 -9.97 -4.74 -17.58
N ASN A 371 -11.01 -5.56 -17.35
CA ASN A 371 -12.39 -5.11 -17.18
C ASN A 371 -12.73 -4.66 -15.75
N GLN A 372 -11.85 -4.86 -14.78
CA GLN A 372 -12.13 -4.52 -13.39
C GLN A 372 -12.13 -3.00 -13.23
N PRO A 373 -13.13 -2.42 -12.52
CA PRO A 373 -13.10 -1.02 -12.14
C PRO A 373 -11.85 -0.70 -11.32
N VAL A 374 -11.24 0.45 -11.58
CA VAL A 374 -10.11 0.96 -10.80
C VAL A 374 -10.62 1.81 -9.64
N THR A 375 -9.96 1.73 -8.50
CA THR A 375 -10.22 2.59 -7.35
C THR A 375 -9.55 3.96 -7.49
N ARG A 376 -10.02 4.97 -6.76
CA ARG A 376 -9.40 6.31 -6.75
C ARG A 376 -7.95 6.27 -6.24
N ALA A 377 -7.63 5.38 -5.31
CA ALA A 377 -6.26 5.15 -4.85
C ALA A 377 -5.36 4.54 -5.93
N GLU A 378 -5.85 3.54 -6.66
CA GLU A 378 -5.10 2.94 -7.77
C GLU A 378 -4.89 3.94 -8.92
N LEU A 379 -5.89 4.77 -9.22
CA LEU A 379 -5.75 5.88 -10.17
C LEU A 379 -4.56 6.78 -9.80
N MET A 380 -4.45 7.22 -8.54
CA MET A 380 -3.32 8.04 -8.09
C MET A 380 -1.98 7.32 -8.25
N ALA A 381 -1.95 6.01 -8.02
CA ALA A 381 -0.73 5.23 -8.14
C ALA A 381 -0.26 5.15 -9.60
N VAL A 382 -1.20 5.03 -10.55
CA VAL A 382 -0.90 5.07 -11.98
C VAL A 382 -0.47 6.48 -12.41
N LEU A 383 -1.17 7.52 -11.97
CA LEU A 383 -0.83 8.91 -12.33
C LEU A 383 0.53 9.35 -11.80
N ARG A 384 0.93 8.93 -10.58
CA ARG A 384 2.28 9.19 -10.05
C ARG A 384 3.35 8.60 -10.98
N ARG A 385 3.24 7.31 -11.30
CA ARG A 385 4.22 6.61 -12.14
C ARG A 385 4.23 7.16 -13.57
N ALA A 386 3.07 7.54 -14.09
CA ALA A 386 2.95 8.20 -15.37
C ALA A 386 3.64 9.58 -15.40
N ALA A 387 3.48 10.38 -14.34
CA ALA A 387 4.18 11.66 -14.21
C ALA A 387 5.70 11.47 -14.18
N GLU A 388 6.18 10.53 -13.37
CA GLU A 388 7.60 10.16 -13.28
C GLU A 388 8.16 9.73 -14.64
N PHE A 389 7.45 8.86 -15.34
CA PHE A 389 7.80 8.42 -16.69
C PHE A 389 7.80 9.57 -17.71
N GLY A 390 6.77 10.41 -17.69
CA GLY A 390 6.65 11.57 -18.58
C GLY A 390 7.79 12.57 -18.37
N LYS A 391 8.19 12.81 -17.13
CA LYS A 391 9.37 13.63 -16.78
C LYS A 391 10.65 12.99 -17.29
N ALA A 392 10.85 11.69 -17.07
CA ALA A 392 12.03 10.97 -17.56
C ALA A 392 12.17 11.07 -19.10
N LYS A 393 11.06 10.92 -19.84
CA LYS A 393 11.05 11.05 -21.30
C LYS A 393 11.38 12.45 -21.80
N ARG A 394 11.21 13.46 -20.96
CA ARG A 394 11.60 14.85 -21.24
C ARG A 394 13.00 15.21 -20.72
N GLY A 395 13.74 14.23 -20.18
CA GLY A 395 15.06 14.46 -19.60
C GLY A 395 15.05 15.20 -18.25
N LEU A 396 13.90 15.24 -17.58
CA LEU A 396 13.73 15.91 -16.29
C LEU A 396 13.96 14.96 -15.12
N SER A 397 14.26 15.50 -13.93
CA SER A 397 14.28 14.73 -12.68
C SER A 397 12.93 14.08 -12.44
N THR A 398 12.88 12.78 -12.19
CA THR A 398 11.63 12.04 -11.95
C THR A 398 10.98 12.37 -10.60
N THR A 399 11.68 13.07 -9.70
CA THR A 399 11.10 13.48 -8.41
C THR A 399 9.92 14.43 -8.61
N LEU A 400 8.77 14.14 -8.00
CA LEU A 400 7.60 15.01 -8.01
C LEU A 400 7.71 16.03 -6.89
N THR A 401 8.21 17.22 -7.20
CA THR A 401 8.33 18.33 -6.24
C THR A 401 6.95 18.93 -5.97
N PRO A 402 6.54 19.10 -4.69
CA PRO A 402 5.30 19.78 -4.34
C PRO A 402 5.18 21.15 -5.00
N LYS A 403 4.02 21.46 -5.58
CA LYS A 403 3.72 22.76 -6.22
C LYS A 403 2.78 23.62 -5.38
N GLN A 404 2.16 23.05 -4.35
CA GLN A 404 1.29 23.71 -3.39
C GLN A 404 1.29 22.93 -2.07
N ALA A 405 0.62 23.45 -1.05
CA ALA A 405 0.45 22.76 0.22
C ALA A 405 -0.29 21.43 0.02
N GLU A 406 0.19 20.40 0.71
CA GLU A 406 -0.45 19.09 0.75
C GLU A 406 -1.80 19.15 1.47
N LEU A 407 -2.81 18.51 0.88
CA LEU A 407 -4.12 18.38 1.49
C LEU A 407 -4.13 17.19 2.46
N THR A 408 -4.75 17.39 3.62
CA THR A 408 -5.06 16.29 4.55
C THR A 408 -6.45 15.76 4.27
N PHE A 409 -6.55 14.44 4.09
CA PHE A 409 -7.82 13.76 3.85
C PHE A 409 -8.26 12.99 5.09
N SER A 410 -9.54 13.07 5.44
CA SER A 410 -10.09 12.50 6.68
C SER A 410 -10.12 10.97 6.69
N ASP A 411 -10.08 10.34 5.51
CA ASP A 411 -10.30 8.91 5.30
C ASP A 411 -9.07 8.17 4.72
N THR A 412 -7.94 8.84 4.55
CA THR A 412 -6.73 8.21 3.98
C THR A 412 -5.62 7.94 4.99
N GLY A 413 -5.74 8.43 6.23
CA GLY A 413 -4.66 8.36 7.23
C GLY A 413 -4.19 6.94 7.62
N ARG A 414 -5.05 5.92 7.45
CA ARG A 414 -4.70 4.49 7.67
C ARG A 414 -4.68 3.67 6.37
N HIS A 415 -4.96 4.31 5.23
CA HIS A 415 -5.04 3.65 3.95
C HIS A 415 -3.65 3.58 3.31
N TRP A 416 -3.33 2.49 2.60
CA TRP A 416 -2.00 2.29 1.97
C TRP A 416 -1.60 3.44 1.03
N ALA A 417 -2.60 4.08 0.42
CA ALA A 417 -2.42 5.21 -0.48
C ALA A 417 -2.37 6.57 0.22
N GLY A 418 -2.47 6.66 1.55
CA GLY A 418 -2.48 7.94 2.28
C GLY A 418 -1.34 8.88 1.89
N PRO A 419 -0.07 8.46 2.02
CA PRO A 419 1.08 9.28 1.61
C PRO A 419 1.08 9.62 0.12
N LEU A 420 0.66 8.68 -0.72
CA LEU A 420 0.57 8.88 -2.17
C LEU A 420 -0.49 9.94 -2.53
N VAL A 421 -1.68 9.85 -1.94
CA VAL A 421 -2.78 10.78 -2.15
C VAL A 421 -2.39 12.18 -1.67
N GLY A 422 -1.73 12.25 -0.51
CA GLY A 422 -1.12 13.47 0.00
C GLY A 422 -0.12 14.10 -0.98
N GLN A 423 0.90 13.34 -1.38
CA GLN A 423 1.89 13.77 -2.37
C GLN A 423 1.23 14.27 -3.66
N MET A 424 0.31 13.51 -4.23
CA MET A 424 -0.39 13.85 -5.49
C MET A 424 -1.35 15.03 -5.32
N SER A 425 -1.78 15.37 -4.11
CA SER A 425 -2.56 16.58 -3.86
C SER A 425 -1.68 17.83 -3.92
N SER A 426 -0.45 17.74 -3.43
CA SER A 426 0.55 18.81 -3.49
C SER A 426 1.14 18.99 -4.91
N TYR A 427 1.11 17.93 -5.72
CA TYR A 427 1.56 17.95 -7.11
C TYR A 427 0.43 18.41 -8.04
N CYS A 428 0.25 19.73 -8.18
CA CYS A 428 -0.75 20.36 -9.05
C CYS A 428 -2.21 19.87 -8.86
N ARG A 429 -2.59 19.50 -7.64
CA ARG A 429 -3.96 19.07 -7.27
C ARG A 429 -4.43 17.84 -8.05
N VAL A 430 -3.51 16.96 -8.43
CA VAL A 430 -3.86 15.71 -9.12
C VAL A 430 -4.79 14.88 -8.23
N ALA A 431 -4.46 14.74 -6.94
CA ALA A 431 -5.41 14.25 -5.96
C ALA A 431 -6.25 15.40 -5.39
N SER A 432 -7.55 15.17 -5.24
CA SER A 432 -8.48 16.14 -4.66
C SER A 432 -9.66 15.44 -3.97
N PRO A 433 -10.37 16.13 -3.06
CA PRO A 433 -11.52 15.56 -2.37
C PRO A 433 -12.59 15.07 -3.34
N LEU A 434 -13.40 14.12 -2.88
CA LEU A 434 -14.53 13.61 -3.62
C LEU A 434 -15.46 14.77 -4.00
N ASN A 435 -15.72 14.90 -5.31
CA ASN A 435 -16.50 15.98 -5.89
C ASN A 435 -15.96 17.40 -5.58
N GLU A 436 -14.66 17.53 -5.28
CA GLU A 436 -14.00 18.79 -4.93
C GLU A 436 -14.53 19.47 -3.64
N VAL A 437 -15.18 18.72 -2.74
CA VAL A 437 -15.78 19.23 -1.50
C VAL A 437 -15.28 18.47 -0.27
N GLY A 438 -15.06 19.21 0.83
CA GLY A 438 -14.67 18.64 2.12
C GLY A 438 -13.27 18.05 2.12
N THR A 439 -13.04 17.05 2.97
CA THR A 439 -11.72 16.40 3.15
C THR A 439 -11.75 14.91 2.86
N ASN A 440 -12.86 14.38 2.35
CA ASN A 440 -12.98 12.96 2.06
C ASN A 440 -12.39 12.64 0.68
N PHE A 441 -11.42 11.75 0.58
CA PHE A 441 -10.86 11.31 -0.70
C PHE A 441 -11.62 10.14 -1.31
N ALA A 442 -12.20 9.26 -0.50
CA ALA A 442 -12.78 7.96 -0.87
C ALA A 442 -11.81 7.03 -1.64
N PRO A 443 -10.72 6.55 -1.03
CA PRO A 443 -9.64 5.83 -1.72
C PRO A 443 -10.09 4.51 -2.36
N ASP A 444 -10.98 3.76 -1.72
CA ASP A 444 -11.47 2.44 -2.19
C ASP A 444 -12.66 2.53 -3.14
N SER A 445 -13.25 3.72 -3.31
CA SER A 445 -14.35 3.94 -4.25
C SER A 445 -13.84 3.88 -5.69
N ALA A 446 -14.68 3.36 -6.59
CA ALA A 446 -14.37 3.33 -8.02
C ALA A 446 -14.09 4.74 -8.55
N ALA A 447 -13.03 4.89 -9.33
CA ALA A 447 -12.70 6.13 -10.01
C ALA A 447 -13.66 6.33 -11.19
N LYS A 448 -14.50 7.35 -11.07
CA LYS A 448 -15.40 7.78 -12.14
C LYS A 448 -14.63 8.46 -13.26
N ARG A 449 -15.18 8.37 -14.46
CA ARG A 449 -14.58 8.87 -15.70
C ARG A 449 -14.31 10.38 -15.67
N ASN A 450 -15.20 11.17 -15.08
CA ASN A 450 -15.00 12.62 -14.88
C ASN A 450 -13.76 12.93 -14.05
N TYR A 451 -13.67 12.36 -12.85
CA TYR A 451 -12.55 12.58 -11.95
C TYR A 451 -11.22 12.10 -12.55
N ALA A 452 -11.23 10.94 -13.20
CA ALA A 452 -10.04 10.42 -13.86
C ALA A 452 -9.54 11.31 -15.01
N ALA A 453 -10.45 11.87 -15.82
CA ALA A 453 -10.09 12.83 -16.87
C ALA A 453 -9.49 14.11 -16.27
N ALA A 454 -10.12 14.67 -15.23
CA ALA A 454 -9.63 15.86 -14.55
C ALA A 454 -8.26 15.63 -13.89
N ALA A 455 -8.08 14.55 -13.13
CA ALA A 455 -6.83 14.22 -12.48
C ALA A 455 -5.70 13.96 -13.50
N THR A 456 -6.01 13.27 -14.61
CA THR A 456 -5.05 13.02 -15.70
C THR A 456 -4.64 14.33 -16.39
N LEU A 457 -5.59 15.24 -16.65
CA LEU A 457 -5.30 16.56 -17.21
C LEU A 457 -4.38 17.38 -16.28
N ARG A 458 -4.68 17.41 -14.98
CA ARG A 458 -3.86 18.10 -13.98
C ARG A 458 -2.44 17.54 -13.95
N MET A 459 -2.30 16.22 -14.02
CA MET A 459 -0.99 15.55 -14.07
C MET A 459 -0.23 15.95 -15.34
N LEU A 460 -0.88 15.84 -16.50
CA LEU A 460 -0.31 16.22 -17.79
C LEU A 460 0.19 17.66 -17.78
N ASN A 461 -0.64 18.61 -17.34
CA ASN A 461 -0.30 20.03 -17.27
C ASN A 461 0.82 20.33 -16.28
N CYS A 462 0.85 19.62 -15.15
CA CYS A 462 1.92 19.75 -14.16
C CYS A 462 3.26 19.36 -14.79
N VAL A 463 3.31 18.21 -15.47
CA VAL A 463 4.52 17.78 -16.17
C VAL A 463 4.88 18.79 -17.26
N LYS A 464 3.95 19.19 -18.13
CA LYS A 464 4.19 20.13 -19.25
C LYS A 464 4.86 21.44 -18.82
N THR A 465 4.51 21.97 -17.64
CA THR A 465 5.00 23.28 -17.17
C THR A 465 6.35 23.22 -16.46
N GLU A 466 6.91 22.04 -16.26
CA GLU A 466 8.28 21.86 -15.75
C GLU A 466 9.30 21.94 -16.91
N PHE A 467 10.35 22.74 -16.71
CA PHE A 467 11.42 23.04 -17.66
C PHE A 467 12.78 22.78 -17.03
#